data_AF-A0A9D4IT02-F1
#
_entry.id   AF-A0A9D4IT02-F1
#
_cell.length_a   1.000
_cell.length_b   1.000
_cell.length_c   1.000
_cell.angle_alpha   90.00
_cell.angle_beta   90.00
_cell.angle_gamma   90.00
#
_symmetry.space_group_name_H-M   'P 1'
#
loop_
_entity.id
_entity.type
_entity.pdbx_description
1 polymer ?
#
loop_
_entity_poly.entity_id
_entity_poly.type
_entity_poly.pdbx_seq_one_letter_code
_entity_poly.pdbx_strand_id
1 'polypeptide(L)'
;MLWWCKCTQLDLSTCHNLETIDLKFGEITLKRNALNGLAQLKKLELCWCKCTQLNLSSCHNLETIDLAGTFSLHDEGITLQPNAFHRLAQLKMLKLEGCECKSMDLSLCQSLETLDLIGDRIRLQPNALHGLAQLKKLKLEGFECKLLDLSQCPNLKTIHLCNRITLKPNTFHGLAQLKILNI
;
A
#
# COMPACT_ATOMS: atom_id res chain seq x y z
N MET A 1 -9.39 22.40 -15.73
CA MET A 1 -10.04 21.40 -16.62
C MET A 1 -10.19 20.12 -15.80
N LEU A 2 -11.31 19.97 -15.10
CA LEU A 2 -11.57 18.82 -14.23
C LEU A 2 -12.11 17.69 -15.10
N TRP A 3 -11.32 16.63 -15.30
CA TRP A 3 -11.78 15.44 -16.01
C TRP A 3 -12.72 14.65 -15.11
N TRP A 4 -14.01 14.98 -15.15
CA TRP A 4 -15.06 14.21 -14.48
C TRP A 4 -15.37 12.97 -15.32
N CYS A 5 -14.55 11.92 -15.22
CA CYS A 5 -14.86 10.64 -15.85
C CYS A 5 -15.83 9.87 -14.95
N LYS A 6 -17.11 9.84 -15.32
CA LYS A 6 -18.13 9.00 -14.67
C LYS A 6 -18.21 7.65 -15.39
N CYS A 7 -17.22 6.79 -15.18
CA CYS A 7 -17.21 5.43 -15.72
C CYS A 7 -17.68 4.46 -14.64
N THR A 8 -18.91 3.98 -14.75
CA THR A 8 -19.51 3.11 -13.71
C THR A 8 -18.88 1.73 -13.66
N GLN A 9 -18.21 1.25 -14.72
CA GLN A 9 -17.42 0.01 -14.72
C GLN A 9 -16.29 0.09 -15.76
N LEU A 10 -15.04 0.13 -15.30
CA LEU A 10 -13.87 0.09 -16.17
C LEU A 10 -13.26 -1.32 -16.17
N ASP A 11 -13.07 -1.89 -17.35
CA ASP A 11 -12.39 -3.17 -17.58
C ASP A 11 -11.19 -2.95 -18.48
N LEU A 12 -9.98 -3.21 -17.95
CA LEU A 12 -8.72 -3.03 -18.65
C LEU A 12 -8.06 -4.37 -18.98
N SER A 13 -8.76 -5.49 -18.80
CA SER A 13 -8.17 -6.83 -18.88
C SER A 13 -7.58 -7.19 -20.25
N THR A 14 -7.95 -6.47 -21.31
CA THR A 14 -7.44 -6.65 -22.68
C THR A 14 -6.27 -5.72 -23.01
N CYS A 15 -5.95 -4.75 -22.15
CA CYS A 15 -4.94 -3.72 -22.40
C CYS A 15 -3.54 -4.18 -21.96
N HIS A 16 -3.06 -5.31 -22.50
CA HIS A 16 -1.88 -6.04 -22.01
C HIS A 16 -0.55 -5.26 -22.01
N ASN A 17 -0.47 -4.16 -22.77
CA ASN A 17 0.73 -3.31 -22.84
C ASN A 17 0.69 -2.11 -21.88
N LEU A 18 -0.36 -1.96 -21.05
CA LEU A 18 -0.44 -0.86 -20.10
C LEU A 18 0.69 -0.96 -19.06
N GLU A 19 1.51 0.08 -19.01
CA GLU A 19 2.54 0.24 -17.98
C GLU A 19 2.09 1.16 -16.83
N THR A 20 1.13 2.05 -17.09
CA THR A 20 0.65 3.02 -16.10
C THR A 20 -0.87 3.14 -16.16
N ILE A 21 -1.49 3.10 -15.00
CA ILE A 21 -2.89 3.47 -14.78
C ILE A 21 -2.88 4.65 -13.81
N ASP A 22 -3.38 5.79 -14.28
CA ASP A 22 -3.67 6.96 -13.46
C ASP A 22 -5.15 7.30 -13.62
N LEU A 23 -5.92 7.02 -12.58
CA LEU A 23 -7.37 7.23 -12.52
C LEU A 23 -7.76 8.13 -11.35
N LYS A 24 -6.84 9.01 -10.91
CA LYS A 24 -7.09 9.92 -9.79
C LYS A 24 -8.37 10.73 -9.98
N PHE A 25 -9.11 10.93 -8.89
CA PHE A 25 -10.30 11.81 -8.83
C PHE A 25 -11.48 11.37 -9.72
N GLY A 26 -11.59 10.08 -10.03
CA GLY A 26 -12.70 9.51 -10.80
C GLY A 26 -13.76 8.83 -9.94
N GLU A 27 -15.03 8.93 -10.33
CA GLU A 27 -16.08 8.03 -9.82
C GLU A 27 -16.03 6.67 -10.55
N ILE A 28 -14.87 6.01 -10.49
CA ILE A 28 -14.63 4.77 -11.24
C ILE A 28 -14.84 3.59 -10.31
N THR A 29 -15.73 2.68 -10.72
CA THR A 29 -15.84 1.36 -10.09
C THR A 29 -15.02 0.35 -10.88
N LEU A 30 -13.93 -0.12 -10.30
CA LEU A 30 -13.15 -1.22 -10.85
C LEU A 30 -13.81 -2.54 -10.45
N LYS A 31 -13.98 -3.44 -11.42
CA LYS A 31 -14.30 -4.84 -11.14
C LYS A 31 -13.09 -5.50 -10.47
N ARG A 32 -13.33 -6.52 -9.64
CA ARG A 32 -12.29 -7.31 -8.96
C ARG A 32 -11.16 -7.76 -9.90
N ASN A 33 -11.48 -8.09 -11.15
CA ASN A 33 -10.56 -8.63 -12.16
C ASN A 33 -10.16 -7.61 -13.23
N ALA A 34 -10.45 -6.31 -13.04
CA ALA A 34 -10.16 -5.27 -14.03
C ALA A 34 -8.67 -5.14 -14.38
N LEU A 35 -7.77 -5.66 -13.53
CA LEU A 35 -6.32 -5.65 -13.73
C LEU A 35 -5.74 -7.02 -14.14
N ASN A 36 -6.60 -8.01 -14.40
CA ASN A 36 -6.13 -9.34 -14.81
C ASN A 36 -5.38 -9.24 -16.15
N GLY A 37 -4.24 -9.91 -16.26
CA GLY A 37 -3.43 -9.91 -17.48
C GLY A 37 -2.60 -8.64 -17.72
N LEU A 38 -2.59 -7.67 -16.80
CA LEU A 38 -1.76 -6.47 -16.87
C LEU A 38 -0.34 -6.72 -16.34
N ALA A 39 0.36 -7.66 -16.96
CA ALA A 39 1.72 -8.07 -16.57
C ALA A 39 2.76 -6.94 -16.68
N GLN A 40 2.55 -5.99 -17.60
CA GLN A 40 3.48 -4.87 -17.84
C GLN A 40 3.24 -3.67 -16.92
N LEU A 41 2.20 -3.71 -16.07
CA LEU A 41 1.84 -2.58 -15.22
C LEU A 41 2.92 -2.31 -14.17
N LYS A 42 3.51 -1.11 -14.23
CA LYS A 42 4.53 -0.62 -13.29
C LYS A 42 3.96 0.37 -12.28
N LYS A 43 2.92 1.12 -12.66
CA LYS A 43 2.33 2.17 -11.83
C LYS A 43 0.81 2.08 -11.79
N LEU A 44 0.27 2.04 -10.58
CA LEU A 44 -1.17 2.06 -10.31
C LEU A 44 -1.51 3.21 -9.36
N GLU A 45 -2.26 4.19 -9.85
CA GLU A 45 -2.76 5.31 -9.05
C GLU A 45 -4.28 5.37 -9.16
N LEU A 46 -4.96 5.10 -8.05
CA LEU A 46 -6.42 5.08 -7.97
C LEU A 46 -6.96 6.09 -6.96
N CYS A 47 -6.20 7.12 -6.60
CA CYS A 47 -6.59 8.03 -5.52
C CYS A 47 -8.00 8.58 -5.73
N TRP A 48 -8.84 8.54 -4.71
CA TRP A 48 -10.24 9.02 -4.79
C TRP A 48 -11.14 8.23 -5.77
N CYS A 49 -10.78 6.99 -6.10
CA CYS A 49 -11.66 6.05 -6.81
C CYS A 49 -12.58 5.27 -5.86
N LYS A 50 -13.70 4.78 -6.40
CA LYS A 50 -14.65 3.89 -5.70
C LYS A 50 -14.35 2.43 -6.04
N CYS A 51 -13.57 1.75 -5.21
CA CYS A 51 -13.24 0.34 -5.42
C CYS A 51 -13.58 -0.49 -4.18
N THR A 52 -14.19 -1.66 -4.36
CA THR A 52 -14.50 -2.58 -3.25
C THR A 52 -13.47 -3.70 -3.11
N GLN A 53 -12.88 -4.14 -4.23
CA GLN A 53 -11.89 -5.21 -4.26
C GLN A 53 -10.88 -5.00 -5.39
N LEU A 54 -9.61 -5.29 -5.08
CA LEU A 54 -8.50 -5.18 -6.04
C LEU A 54 -7.74 -6.51 -6.09
N ASN A 55 -7.52 -7.05 -7.30
CA ASN A 55 -6.68 -8.22 -7.51
C ASN A 55 -5.38 -7.84 -8.21
N LEU A 56 -4.26 -7.90 -7.49
CA LEU A 56 -2.93 -7.56 -8.00
C LEU A 56 -2.09 -8.78 -8.42
N SER A 57 -2.66 -9.99 -8.38
CA SER A 57 -1.91 -11.25 -8.57
C SER A 57 -1.21 -11.40 -9.93
N SER A 58 -1.67 -10.68 -10.95
CA SER A 58 -1.08 -10.68 -12.30
C SER A 58 -0.06 -9.55 -12.52
N CYS A 59 -0.04 -8.52 -11.66
CA CYS A 59 0.70 -7.29 -11.87
C CYS A 59 2.11 -7.34 -11.23
N HIS A 60 2.91 -8.35 -11.59
CA HIS A 60 4.18 -8.66 -10.93
C HIS A 60 5.29 -7.61 -11.11
N ASN A 61 5.15 -6.72 -12.11
CA ASN A 61 6.08 -5.63 -12.38
C ASN A 61 5.71 -4.31 -11.70
N LEU A 62 4.70 -4.29 -10.81
CA LEU A 62 4.32 -3.08 -10.10
C LEU A 62 5.47 -2.56 -9.24
N GLU A 63 5.85 -1.32 -9.50
CA GLU A 63 6.84 -0.56 -8.75
C GLU A 63 6.19 0.46 -7.82
N THR A 64 5.01 0.98 -8.19
CA THR A 64 4.29 2.01 -7.42
C THR A 64 2.80 1.72 -7.35
N ILE A 65 2.28 1.71 -6.13
CA ILE A 65 0.85 1.66 -5.83
C ILE A 65 0.49 2.85 -4.95
N ASP A 66 -0.42 3.68 -5.43
CA ASP A 66 -1.01 4.78 -4.67
C ASP A 66 -2.54 4.66 -4.65
N LEU A 67 -3.05 4.20 -3.51
CA LEU A 67 -4.48 4.11 -3.20
C LEU A 67 -4.85 5.13 -2.10
N ALA A 68 -4.11 6.24 -1.98
CA ALA A 68 -4.44 7.28 -1.01
C ALA A 68 -5.82 7.92 -1.32
N GLY A 69 -6.60 8.25 -0.29
CA GLY A 69 -7.96 8.76 -0.42
C GLY A 69 -8.95 7.85 -1.17
N THR A 70 -8.72 6.53 -1.31
CA THR A 70 -9.73 5.64 -1.91
C THR A 70 -10.81 5.28 -0.88
N PHE A 71 -12.06 5.58 -1.20
CA PHE A 71 -13.21 5.30 -0.34
C PHE A 71 -14.29 4.54 -1.12
N SER A 72 -15.07 3.69 -0.45
CA SER A 72 -16.21 2.99 -1.05
C SER A 72 -17.50 3.79 -0.91
N LEU A 73 -18.50 3.46 -1.75
CA LEU A 73 -19.85 4.03 -1.74
C LEU A 73 -20.59 3.93 -0.40
N HIS A 74 -20.11 3.09 0.51
CA HIS A 74 -20.67 2.83 1.84
C HIS A 74 -19.71 3.18 2.99
N ASP A 75 -18.66 3.99 2.75
CA ASP A 75 -17.55 4.24 3.70
C ASP A 75 -16.75 2.98 4.12
N GLU A 76 -16.91 1.89 3.38
CA GLU A 76 -16.22 0.62 3.59
C GLU A 76 -15.08 0.50 2.57
N GLY A 77 -13.92 1.15 2.79
CA GLY A 77 -12.86 1.25 1.78
C GLY A 77 -12.33 -0.09 1.22
N ILE A 78 -11.30 -0.06 0.35
CA ILE A 78 -10.88 -1.25 -0.43
C ILE A 78 -10.50 -2.42 0.49
N THR A 79 -11.15 -3.57 0.34
CA THR A 79 -10.75 -4.80 1.04
C THR A 79 -9.59 -5.48 0.32
N LEU A 80 -8.43 -5.54 0.99
CA LEU A 80 -7.22 -6.21 0.53
C LEU A 80 -7.07 -7.57 1.21
N GLN A 81 -6.77 -8.60 0.42
CA GLN A 81 -6.42 -9.91 0.95
C GLN A 81 -5.07 -9.85 1.67
N PRO A 82 -4.83 -10.68 2.70
CA PRO A 82 -3.55 -10.75 3.42
C PRO A 82 -2.33 -10.83 2.51
N ASN A 83 -2.45 -11.59 1.42
CA ASN A 83 -1.40 -11.87 0.47
C ASN A 83 -1.42 -10.97 -0.78
N ALA A 84 -2.14 -9.84 -0.76
CA ALA A 84 -2.34 -8.97 -1.91
C ALA A 84 -1.03 -8.50 -2.57
N PHE A 85 0.06 -8.43 -1.80
CA PHE A 85 1.35 -7.89 -2.24
C PHE A 85 2.47 -8.94 -2.39
N HIS A 86 2.21 -10.22 -2.09
CA HIS A 86 3.26 -11.27 -2.03
C HIS A 86 4.05 -11.46 -3.33
N ARG A 87 3.47 -11.09 -4.48
CA ARG A 87 4.09 -11.24 -5.81
C ARG A 87 4.72 -9.96 -6.34
N LEU A 88 4.77 -8.90 -5.53
CA LEU A 88 5.21 -7.57 -5.97
C LEU A 88 6.65 -7.29 -5.51
N ALA A 89 7.59 -8.16 -5.88
CA ALA A 89 8.98 -8.05 -5.47
C ALA A 89 9.67 -6.76 -5.97
N GLN A 90 9.13 -6.13 -7.02
CA GLN A 90 9.61 -4.87 -7.59
C GLN A 90 8.97 -3.63 -6.94
N LEU A 91 8.04 -3.79 -5.99
CA LEU A 91 7.31 -2.68 -5.39
C LEU A 91 8.26 -1.81 -4.58
N LYS A 92 8.39 -0.54 -4.96
CA LYS A 92 9.23 0.48 -4.31
C LYS A 92 8.41 1.44 -3.46
N MET A 93 7.16 1.69 -3.84
CA MET A 93 6.26 2.59 -3.12
C MET A 93 4.89 1.96 -2.95
N LEU A 94 4.41 1.93 -1.71
CA LEU A 94 3.05 1.54 -1.35
C LEU A 94 2.43 2.64 -0.48
N LYS A 95 1.35 3.25 -0.97
CA LYS A 95 0.50 4.13 -0.19
C LYS A 95 -0.91 3.61 -0.13
N LEU A 96 -1.42 3.40 1.07
CA LEU A 96 -2.77 2.95 1.33
C LEU A 96 -3.43 3.88 2.34
N GLU A 97 -4.57 4.46 1.97
CA GLU A 97 -5.38 5.25 2.89
C GLU A 97 -6.80 4.72 2.87
N GLY A 98 -7.38 4.51 4.05
CA GLY A 98 -8.77 4.08 4.18
C GLY A 98 -9.05 2.66 3.66
N CYS A 99 -8.03 1.83 3.42
CA CYS A 99 -8.21 0.43 3.01
C CYS A 99 -8.49 -0.48 4.22
N GLU A 100 -9.11 -1.63 3.98
CA GLU A 100 -9.22 -2.71 4.97
C GLU A 100 -8.25 -3.84 4.64
N CYS A 101 -7.41 -4.22 5.60
CA CYS A 101 -6.63 -5.44 5.51
C CYS A 101 -6.44 -6.04 6.89
N LYS A 102 -7.06 -7.20 7.14
CA LYS A 102 -7.06 -7.82 8.47
C LYS A 102 -5.70 -8.37 8.91
N SER A 103 -4.79 -8.63 7.98
CA SER A 103 -3.53 -9.31 8.25
C SER A 103 -2.53 -9.09 7.10
N MET A 104 -2.01 -7.88 6.99
CA MET A 104 -1.09 -7.51 5.90
C MET A 104 0.32 -8.02 6.18
N ASP A 105 0.92 -8.66 5.18
CA ASP A 105 2.32 -9.06 5.15
C ASP A 105 3.03 -8.42 3.95
N LEU A 106 4.12 -7.72 4.20
CA LEU A 106 4.95 -7.06 3.20
C LEU A 106 6.37 -7.63 3.16
N SER A 107 6.67 -8.70 3.91
CA SER A 107 8.02 -9.28 4.03
C SER A 107 8.64 -9.72 2.69
N LEU A 108 7.81 -9.97 1.68
CA LEU A 108 8.22 -10.33 0.32
C LEU A 108 8.43 -9.12 -0.61
N CYS A 109 8.08 -7.91 -0.18
CA CYS A 109 8.27 -6.67 -0.95
C CYS A 109 9.68 -6.09 -0.72
N GLN A 110 10.73 -6.86 -0.97
CA GLN A 110 12.11 -6.53 -0.56
C GLN A 110 12.68 -5.24 -1.20
N SER A 111 12.10 -4.78 -2.30
CA SER A 111 12.46 -3.52 -2.97
C SER A 111 11.77 -2.28 -2.37
N LEU A 112 10.90 -2.45 -1.35
CA LEU A 112 10.07 -1.38 -0.83
C LEU A 112 10.91 -0.30 -0.15
N GLU A 113 10.81 0.93 -0.64
CA GLU A 113 11.54 2.09 -0.13
C GLU A 113 10.65 3.05 0.67
N THR A 114 9.37 3.14 0.30
CA THR A 114 8.39 4.01 0.94
C THR A 114 7.12 3.22 1.25
N LEU A 115 6.76 3.21 2.53
CA LEU A 115 5.51 2.66 3.04
C LEU A 115 4.74 3.76 3.77
N ASP A 116 3.56 4.08 3.23
CA ASP A 116 2.60 4.98 3.86
C ASP A 116 1.29 4.26 4.04
N LEU A 117 0.94 3.98 5.29
CA LEU A 117 -0.32 3.35 5.62
C LEU A 117 -1.08 4.31 6.54
N ILE A 118 -2.32 4.61 6.17
CA ILE A 118 -3.22 5.51 6.89
C ILE A 118 -4.60 4.85 7.00
N GLY A 119 -5.10 4.67 8.22
CA GLY A 119 -6.44 4.14 8.48
C GLY A 119 -6.49 3.16 9.64
N ASP A 120 -7.70 2.94 10.15
CA ASP A 120 -8.00 2.17 11.35
C ASP A 120 -8.32 0.69 11.10
N ARG A 121 -8.52 0.30 9.84
CA ARG A 121 -8.90 -1.06 9.42
C ARG A 121 -7.76 -1.89 8.83
N ILE A 122 -6.52 -1.40 8.89
CA ILE A 122 -5.34 -2.13 8.45
C ILE A 122 -4.61 -2.68 9.69
N ARG A 123 -4.35 -3.99 9.69
CA ARG A 123 -3.55 -4.67 10.72
C ARG A 123 -2.36 -5.35 10.08
N LEU A 124 -1.16 -5.05 10.57
CA LEU A 124 0.08 -5.71 10.16
C LEU A 124 0.24 -7.04 10.91
N GLN A 125 0.70 -8.07 10.21
CA GLN A 125 1.19 -9.28 10.87
C GLN A 125 2.43 -9.00 11.71
N PRO A 126 2.71 -9.83 12.75
CA PRO A 126 4.04 -9.88 13.33
C PRO A 126 5.06 -10.11 12.21
N ASN A 127 6.13 -9.33 12.16
CA ASN A 127 7.16 -9.41 11.13
C ASN A 127 6.72 -9.00 9.72
N ALA A 128 5.59 -8.31 9.54
CA ALA A 128 5.15 -7.84 8.22
C ALA A 128 6.17 -6.94 7.50
N LEU A 129 7.10 -6.32 8.24
CA LEU A 129 8.17 -5.46 7.70
C LEU A 129 9.56 -6.13 7.74
N HIS A 130 9.64 -7.41 8.09
CA HIS A 130 10.90 -8.15 8.17
C HIS A 130 11.56 -8.25 6.79
N GLY A 131 12.88 -8.07 6.74
CA GLY A 131 13.63 -8.13 5.49
C GLY A 131 13.47 -6.92 4.56
N LEU A 132 12.73 -5.87 4.96
CA LEU A 132 12.59 -4.63 4.19
C LEU A 132 13.83 -3.73 4.31
N ALA A 133 14.98 -4.26 3.93
CA ALA A 133 16.27 -3.58 4.07
C ALA A 133 16.36 -2.29 3.24
N GLN A 134 15.56 -2.14 2.17
CA GLN A 134 15.52 -0.94 1.34
C GLN A 134 14.59 0.16 1.87
N LEU A 135 13.83 -0.10 2.94
CA LEU A 135 12.83 0.84 3.45
C LEU A 135 13.51 2.09 4.03
N LYS A 136 13.19 3.24 3.45
CA LYS A 136 13.75 4.56 3.82
C LYS A 136 12.73 5.42 4.56
N LYS A 137 11.44 5.25 4.25
CA LYS A 137 10.34 6.05 4.81
C LYS A 137 9.21 5.14 5.28
N LEU A 138 8.82 5.31 6.53
CA LEU A 138 7.69 4.63 7.15
C LEU A 138 6.73 5.66 7.73
N LYS A 139 5.49 5.68 7.25
CA LYS A 139 4.38 6.39 7.87
C LYS A 139 3.28 5.40 8.24
N LEU A 140 2.90 5.36 9.51
CA LEU A 140 1.81 4.55 10.04
C LEU A 140 0.88 5.45 10.86
N GLU A 141 -0.33 5.68 10.35
CA GLU A 141 -1.38 6.48 10.99
C GLU A 141 -2.68 5.69 11.05
N GLY A 142 -3.42 5.70 12.14
CA GLY A 142 -4.66 4.88 12.24
C GLY A 142 -4.45 3.49 12.86
N PHE A 143 -3.23 3.01 13.06
CA PHE A 143 -2.97 1.60 13.37
C PHE A 143 -3.22 1.18 14.82
N GLU A 144 -3.87 0.03 15.00
CA GLU A 144 -3.73 -0.81 16.18
C GLU A 144 -2.60 -1.83 15.95
N CYS A 145 -1.36 -1.45 16.24
CA CYS A 145 -0.23 -2.37 16.19
C CYS A 145 0.23 -2.71 17.61
N LYS A 146 0.01 -3.97 18.03
CA LYS A 146 0.50 -4.45 19.34
C LYS A 146 2.01 -4.58 19.39
N LEU A 147 2.67 -4.75 18.24
CA LEU A 147 4.12 -4.92 18.16
C LEU A 147 4.68 -4.55 16.79
N LEU A 148 5.42 -3.45 16.73
CA LEU A 148 6.20 -3.04 15.55
C LEU A 148 7.67 -3.43 15.75
N ASP A 149 8.21 -4.25 14.84
CA ASP A 149 9.63 -4.60 14.79
C ASP A 149 10.29 -3.95 13.56
N LEU A 150 11.29 -3.10 13.81
CA LEU A 150 12.04 -2.36 12.79
C LEU A 150 13.51 -2.79 12.72
N SER A 151 13.90 -3.85 13.45
CA SER A 151 15.30 -4.30 13.56
C SER A 151 15.93 -4.68 12.22
N GLN A 152 15.12 -5.03 11.23
CA GLN A 152 15.56 -5.39 9.87
C GLN A 152 15.28 -4.31 8.82
N CYS A 153 15.07 -3.07 9.26
CA CYS A 153 14.92 -1.91 8.38
C CYS A 153 16.08 -0.90 8.59
N PRO A 154 17.37 -1.31 8.43
CA PRO A 154 18.52 -0.49 8.83
C PRO A 154 18.66 0.83 8.07
N ASN A 155 18.02 0.96 6.90
CA ASN A 155 18.09 2.13 6.03
C ASN A 155 16.97 3.15 6.27
N LEU A 156 16.14 2.97 7.32
CA LEU A 156 15.09 3.94 7.67
C LEU A 156 15.70 5.30 7.98
N LYS A 157 15.18 6.33 7.30
CA LYS A 157 15.55 7.74 7.46
C LYS A 157 14.44 8.57 8.08
N THR A 158 13.20 8.16 7.86
CA THR A 158 12.02 8.90 8.30
C THR A 158 11.00 7.91 8.86
N ILE A 159 10.58 8.18 10.10
CA ILE A 159 9.51 7.44 10.78
C ILE A 159 8.47 8.46 11.26
N HIS A 160 7.23 8.25 10.83
CA HIS A 160 6.05 8.95 11.34
C HIS A 160 5.08 7.91 11.87
N LEU A 161 4.87 7.91 13.18
CA LEU A 161 3.89 7.08 13.87
C LEU A 161 2.86 8.02 14.47
N CYS A 162 1.59 7.81 14.17
CA CYS A 162 0.50 8.55 14.78
C CYS A 162 -0.55 7.52 15.18
N ASN A 163 -0.57 7.11 16.47
CA ASN A 163 -1.66 6.41 17.22
C ASN A 163 -1.12 5.48 18.32
N ARG A 164 -1.99 4.60 18.85
CA ARG A 164 -1.77 3.62 19.94
C ARG A 164 -0.85 2.47 19.51
N ILE A 165 0.37 2.78 19.10
CA ILE A 165 1.40 1.77 18.81
C ILE A 165 2.15 1.47 20.10
N THR A 166 2.25 0.18 20.44
CA THR A 166 3.11 -0.25 21.54
C THR A 166 4.52 -0.47 21.02
N LEU A 167 5.44 0.42 21.41
CA LEU A 167 6.87 0.29 21.13
C LEU A 167 7.53 -0.58 22.22
N LYS A 168 8.41 -1.50 21.81
CA LYS A 168 9.26 -2.24 22.74
C LYS A 168 10.49 -1.40 23.10
N PRO A 169 11.15 -1.69 24.23
CA PRO A 169 12.50 -1.20 24.46
C PRO A 169 13.38 -1.51 23.25
N ASN A 170 14.22 -0.55 22.85
CA ASN A 170 15.13 -0.69 21.71
C ASN A 170 14.46 -0.85 20.34
N THR A 171 13.17 -0.51 20.15
CA THR A 171 12.51 -0.55 18.81
C THR A 171 13.30 0.19 17.73
N PHE A 172 14.02 1.26 18.08
CA PHE A 172 14.82 2.06 17.14
C PHE A 172 16.32 1.75 17.18
N HIS A 173 16.76 0.75 17.95
CA HIS A 173 18.16 0.37 18.03
C HIS A 173 18.64 -0.15 16.66
N GLY A 174 19.81 0.31 16.22
CA GLY A 174 20.40 -0.07 14.93
C GLY A 174 19.95 0.79 13.75
N LEU A 175 19.01 1.72 13.93
CA LEU A 175 18.56 2.65 12.89
C LEU A 175 19.51 3.85 12.73
N ALA A 176 20.78 3.57 12.39
CA ALA A 176 21.85 4.58 12.30
C ALA A 176 21.62 5.67 11.23
N GLN A 177 20.69 5.43 10.30
CA GLN A 177 20.33 6.37 9.23
C GLN A 177 19.12 7.25 9.57
N LEU A 178 18.48 7.07 10.73
CA LEU A 178 17.25 7.77 11.10
C LEU A 178 17.52 9.27 11.29
N LYS A 179 16.78 10.10 10.57
CA LYS A 179 16.91 11.58 10.59
C LYS A 179 15.68 12.27 11.15
N ILE A 180 14.50 11.68 10.94
CA ILE A 180 13.22 12.27 11.33
C ILE A 180 12.43 11.18 12.06
N LEU A 181 12.02 11.48 13.29
CA LEU A 181 11.15 10.65 14.11
C LEU A 181 10.00 11.52 14.63
N ASN A 182 8.77 11.15 14.28
CA ASN A 182 7.55 11.74 14.83
C ASN A 182 6.71 10.58 15.41
N ILE A 183 6.28 10.69 16.67
CA ILE A 183 5.52 9.66 17.42
C ILE A 183 4.40 10.29 18.23
#